data_AF-A0A1D6QML1-F1
#
_entry.id   AF-A0A1D6QML1-F1
#
_cell.length_a   1.000
_cell.length_b   1.000
_cell.length_c   1.000
_cell.angle_alpha   90.00
_cell.angle_beta   90.00
_cell.angle_gamma   90.00
#
_symmetry.space_group_name_H-M   'P 1'
#
loop_
_entity.id
_entity.type
_entity.pdbx_description
1 polymer ?
#
loop_
_entity_poly.entity_id
_entity_poly.type
_entity_poly.pdbx_seq_one_letter_code
_entity_poly.pdbx_strand_id
1 'polypeptide(L)' 'MKREYVEFKVMVNGLVAKAQKVPEEGWIVQDFTPWPGNNTRDHPGMIQVFLGHSGGLDTEGNELPRLVYVSRE' A
#
# COMPACT_ATOMS: atom_id res chain seq x y z
N MET A 1 -11.25 -8.47 -18.12
CA MET A 1 -10.21 -9.07 -17.25
C MET A 1 -8.78 -8.98 -17.79
N LYS A 2 -8.45 -9.52 -18.99
CA LYS A 2 -7.04 -9.57 -19.46
C LYS A 2 -6.42 -8.18 -19.63
N ARG A 3 -7.22 -7.20 -20.10
CA ARG A 3 -6.76 -5.81 -20.27
C ARG A 3 -6.52 -5.12 -18.92
N GLU A 4 -7.50 -5.13 -18.01
CA GLU A 4 -7.34 -4.47 -16.71
C GLU A 4 -6.19 -5.10 -15.91
N TYR A 5 -5.98 -6.41 -16.01
CA TYR A 5 -4.84 -7.08 -15.40
C TYR A 5 -3.49 -6.57 -15.94
N VAL A 6 -3.36 -6.37 -17.26
CA VAL A 6 -2.13 -5.85 -17.85
C VAL A 6 -1.89 -4.40 -17.42
N GLU A 7 -2.92 -3.57 -17.40
CA GLU A 7 -2.84 -2.19 -16.91
C GLU A 7 -2.41 -2.16 -15.42
N PHE A 8 -3.02 -3.01 -14.59
CA PHE A 8 -2.63 -3.18 -13.18
C PHE A 8 -1.17 -3.60 -13.03
N LYS A 9 -0.70 -4.59 -13.81
CA LYS A 9 0.69 -5.03 -13.81
C LYS A 9 1.66 -3.90 -14.17
N VAL A 10 1.32 -3.07 -15.15
CA VAL A 10 2.13 -1.91 -15.54
C VAL A 10 2.20 -0.89 -14.41
N MET A 11 1.08 -0.60 -13.73
CA MET A 11 1.08 0.30 -12.58
C MET A 11 1.98 -0.21 -11.44
N VAL A 12 1.86 -1.49 -11.09
CA VAL A 12 2.70 -2.11 -10.05
C VAL A 12 4.19 -2.04 -10.43
N ASN A 13 4.54 -2.34 -11.68
CA ASN A 13 5.92 -2.22 -12.14
C ASN A 13 6.45 -0.78 -12.04
N GLY A 14 5.60 0.22 -12.30
CA GLY A 14 5.94 1.64 -12.09
C GLY A 14 6.28 1.96 -10.64
N LEU A 15 5.52 1.41 -9.68
CA LEU A 15 5.82 1.55 -8.25
C LEU A 15 7.14 0.88 -7.87
N VAL A 16 7.39 -0.33 -8.37
CA VAL A 16 8.66 -1.05 -8.14
C VAL A 16 9.84 -0.25 -8.66
N ALA A 17 9.76 0.27 -9.89
CA ALA A 17 10.81 1.09 -10.48
C ALA A 17 11.06 2.37 -9.68
N LYS A 18 10.00 3.06 -9.23
CA LYS A 18 10.11 4.25 -8.37
C LYS A 18 10.76 3.94 -7.03
N ALA A 19 10.48 2.78 -6.45
CA ALA A 19 11.01 2.35 -5.16
C ALA A 19 12.51 1.98 -5.17
N GLN A 20 13.12 1.79 -6.34
CA GLN A 20 14.55 1.44 -6.45
C GLN A 20 15.48 2.56 -5.95
N LYS A 21 15.02 3.82 -5.96
CA LYS A 21 15.79 4.96 -5.47
C LYS A 21 15.09 5.55 -4.26
N VAL A 22 15.71 5.39 -3.09
CA VAL A 22 15.25 6.01 -1.85
C VAL A 22 15.45 7.54 -1.96
N PRO A 23 14.43 8.37 -1.66
CA PRO A 23 14.58 9.82 -1.61
C PRO A 23 15.52 10.24 -0.49
N GLU A 24 16.25 11.34 -0.67
CA GLU A 24 17.19 11.87 0.33
C GLU A 24 16.48 12.29 1.62
N GLU A 25 15.31 12.92 1.49
CA GLU A 25 14.44 13.31 2.60
C GLU A 25 13.57 12.15 3.15
N GLY A 26 13.80 10.92 2.66
CA GLY A 26 13.00 9.75 2.99
C GLY A 26 11.67 9.67 2.22
N TRP A 27 10.93 8.59 2.46
CA TRP A 27 9.62 8.38 1.85
C TRP A 27 8.57 9.28 2.49
N ILE A 28 7.65 9.77 1.67
CA ILE A 28 6.45 10.49 2.10
C ILE A 28 5.21 9.69 1.65
N VAL A 29 4.15 9.77 2.44
CA VAL A 29 2.84 9.26 2.07
C VAL A 29 2.06 10.31 1.26
N GLN A 30 0.90 9.91 0.71
CA GLN A 30 0.13 10.75 -0.22
C GLN A 30 -0.37 12.07 0.38
N ASP A 31 -0.52 12.15 1.70
CA ASP A 31 -0.92 13.36 2.43
C ASP A 31 0.27 14.29 2.77
N PHE A 32 1.42 14.05 2.13
CA PHE A 32 2.67 14.79 2.32
C PHE A 32 3.30 14.65 3.72
N THR A 33 2.89 13.68 4.52
CA THR A 33 3.57 13.38 5.79
C THR A 33 4.72 12.38 5.59
N PRO A 34 5.78 12.42 6.42
CA PRO A 34 6.85 11.44 6.37
C PRO A 34 6.34 10.03 6.66
N TRP A 35 6.82 9.05 5.89
CA TRP A 35 6.51 7.64 6.13
C TRP A 35 7.10 7.20 7.50
N PRO A 36 6.29 6.65 8.42
CA PRO A 36 6.78 6.25 9.75
C PRO A 36 7.90 5.20 9.70
N GLY A 37 7.91 4.35 8.66
CA GLY A 37 8.91 3.31 8.48
C GLY A 37 10.21 3.74 7.78
N ASN A 38 10.54 5.04 7.75
CA ASN A 38 11.79 5.53 7.15
C ASN A 38 13.05 5.01 7.89
N ASN A 39 12.94 4.77 9.21
CA ASN A 39 14.01 4.17 10.00
C ASN A 39 13.70 2.71 10.34
N THR A 40 14.28 1.78 9.58
CA THR A 40 14.05 0.33 9.75
C THR A 40 14.45 -0.23 11.11
N ARG A 41 15.23 0.49 11.92
CA ARG A 41 15.68 0.07 13.26
C ARG A 41 14.86 0.65 14.41
N ASP A 42 14.10 1.70 14.13
CA ASP A 42 13.36 2.47 15.14
C ASP A 42 12.19 3.16 14.44
N HIS A 43 11.09 2.43 14.32
CA HIS A 43 9.84 2.91 13.75
C HIS A 43 8.68 2.36 14.57
N PRO A 44 7.56 3.10 14.69
CA PRO A 44 6.40 2.60 15.39
C PRO A 44 5.78 1.42 14.64
N GLY A 45 5.12 0.52 15.39
CA GLY A 45 4.25 -0.48 14.80
C GLY A 45 3.14 0.17 13.96
N MET A 46 2.82 -0.42 12.81
CA MET A 46 1.80 0.10 11.89
C MET A 46 0.76 -0.98 11.60
N ILE A 47 -0.52 -0.62 11.67
CA ILE A 47 -1.63 -1.50 11.30
C ILE A 47 -2.51 -0.76 10.30
N GLN A 48 -2.73 -1.36 9.13
CA GLN A 48 -3.63 -0.83 8.11
C GLN A 48 -4.65 -1.90 7.70
N VAL A 49 -5.93 -1.55 7.74
CA VAL A 49 -7.01 -2.41 7.22
C VAL A 49 -7.38 -1.92 5.82
N PHE A 50 -7.33 -2.80 4.82
CA PHE A 50 -7.58 -2.46 3.42
C PHE A 50 -8.96 -2.92 2.92
N LEU A 51 -9.37 -4.12 3.29
CA LEU A 51 -10.63 -4.76 2.87
C LEU A 51 -11.45 -5.20 4.09
N GLY A 52 -12.68 -5.67 3.87
CA GLY A 52 -13.66 -5.99 4.92
C GLY A 52 -14.70 -4.90 5.06
N HIS A 53 -15.33 -4.82 6.23
CA HIS A 53 -16.41 -3.88 6.52
C HIS A 53 -16.10 -2.40 6.20
N SER A 54 -14.85 -1.97 6.37
CA SER A 54 -14.40 -0.60 6.10
C SER A 54 -13.83 -0.41 4.69
N GLY A 55 -13.81 -1.47 3.87
CA GLY A 55 -13.26 -1.48 2.52
C GLY A 55 -14.33 -1.41 1.43
N GLY A 56 -13.90 -1.59 0.18
CA GLY A 56 -14.80 -1.67 -0.97
C GLY A 56 -15.54 -3.01 -1.06
N LEU A 57 -16.72 -2.98 -1.68
CA LEU A 57 -17.48 -4.17 -2.07
C LEU A 57 -16.93 -4.74 -3.38
N ASP A 58 -17.21 -6.03 -3.63
CA ASP A 58 -16.99 -6.61 -4.95
C ASP A 58 -17.99 -6.04 -6.00
N THR A 59 -17.86 -6.50 -7.24
CA THR A 59 -18.71 -6.03 -8.35
C THR A 59 -20.19 -6.44 -8.23
N GLU A 60 -20.52 -7.35 -7.32
CA GLU A 60 -21.87 -7.83 -7.04
C GLU A 60 -22.46 -7.20 -5.75
N GLY A 61 -21.66 -6.39 -5.04
CA GLY A 61 -22.05 -5.73 -3.80
C GLY A 61 -21.78 -6.55 -2.53
N ASN A 62 -21.01 -7.64 -2.61
CA ASN A 62 -20.64 -8.43 -1.44
C ASN A 62 -19.42 -7.85 -0.73
N GLU A 63 -19.35 -8.02 0.60
CA GLU A 63 -18.15 -7.68 1.36
C GLU A 63 -16.99 -8.61 0.99
N LEU A 64 -15.82 -8.02 0.73
CA LEU A 64 -14.58 -8.76 0.55
C LEU A 64 -14.01 -9.21 1.89
N PRO A 65 -13.27 -10.34 1.96
CA PRO A 65 -12.56 -10.74 3.17
C PRO A 65 -11.61 -9.66 3.68
N ARG A 66 -11.48 -9.57 5.01
CA ARG A 66 -10.61 -8.57 5.64
C ARG A 66 -9.14 -8.81 5.28
N LEU A 67 -8.49 -7.78 4.75
CA LEU A 67 -7.04 -7.74 4.53
C LEU A 67 -6.42 -6.73 5.50
N VAL A 68 -5.55 -7.22 6.38
CA VAL A 68 -4.85 -6.41 7.38
C VAL A 68 -3.34 -6.48 7.13
N TYR A 69 -2.70 -5.33 7.00
CA TYR A 69 -1.25 -5.19 7.02
C TYR A 69 -0.79 -4.85 8.43
N VAL A 70 0.26 -5.53 8.89
CA VAL A 70 0.87 -5.31 10.20
C VAL A 70 2.39 -5.20 10.03
N SER A 71 2.96 -4.07 10.44
CA SER A 71 4.40 -3.88 10.65
C SER A 71 4.66 -3.91 12.15
N ARG A 72 5.66 -4.69 12.57
CA ARG A 72 6.10 -4.72 13.97
C ARG A 72 7.00 -3.53 14.24
N GLU A 73 6.95 -3.07 15.48
CA GLU A 73 7.95 -2.17 16.09
C GLU A 73 9.29 -2.89 16.25
#